data_AF-F7JK84-F1
#
_entry.id   AF-F7JK84-F1
#
_cell.length_a   1.000
_cell.length_b   1.000
_cell.length_c   1.000
_cell.angle_alpha   90.00
_cell.angle_beta   90.00
_cell.angle_gamma   90.00
#
_symmetry.space_group_name_H-M   'P 1'
#
loop_
_entity.id
_entity.type
_entity.pdbx_description
1 polymer ?
#
loop_
_entity_poly.entity_id
_entity_poly.type
_entity_poly.pdbx_seq_one_letter_code
_entity_poly.pdbx_strand_id
1 'polypeptide(L)'
;MVNGKAKLLRDDYCDGLGDCLPTCPTGAISFVEREAAAYDEKSAQENMRKKMRNDHAAVSHTGCPGSQMQHIQHSQEIPRSAQAQAESRLEQWPCQIKLVPTNAPYFDGAKLLIAADCSAYAYARMHEDFMHGKITIIGCPKLDSIDYSEKLTQIIQNNNIQSVTVVRMEVPCCGGLESAAKKALQASGKFIPWQIVTLSLDGKILE
;
A
#
# COMPACT_ATOMS: atom_id res chain seq x y z
N MET A 1 8.00 28.21 19.42
CA MET A 1 9.12 27.25 19.30
C MET A 1 9.33 26.58 20.64
N VAL A 2 9.69 25.30 20.64
CA VAL A 2 10.10 24.56 21.86
C VAL A 2 11.48 23.97 21.57
N ASN A 3 12.49 24.31 22.37
CA ASN A 3 13.89 23.88 22.19
C ASN A 3 14.46 24.15 20.78
N GLY A 4 14.19 25.33 20.22
CA GLY A 4 14.68 25.72 18.89
C GLY A 4 14.02 25.00 17.70
N LYS A 5 13.02 24.14 17.95
CA LYS A 5 12.23 23.50 16.89
C LYS A 5 10.82 24.09 16.81
N ALA A 6 10.31 24.22 15.59
CA ALA A 6 8.89 24.48 15.36
C ALA A 6 8.10 23.27 15.87
N LYS A 7 7.17 23.50 16.79
CA LYS A 7 6.31 22.48 17.37
C LYS A 7 4.88 23.01 17.28
N LEU A 8 3.98 22.16 16.79
CA LEU A 8 2.57 22.46 16.77
C LEU A 8 2.07 22.61 18.21
N LEU A 9 1.50 23.77 18.53
CA LEU A 9 1.05 24.07 19.89
C LEU A 9 -0.28 23.36 20.19
N ARG A 10 -1.17 23.34 19.21
CA ARG A 10 -2.45 22.63 19.26
C ARG A 10 -2.85 22.20 17.86
N ASP A 11 -3.37 20.98 17.75
CA ASP A 11 -3.74 20.39 16.45
C ASP A 11 -4.99 21.04 15.87
N ASP A 12 -5.90 21.55 16.71
CA ASP A 12 -7.14 22.21 16.28
C ASP A 12 -6.93 23.60 15.65
N TYR A 13 -5.72 24.15 15.74
CA TYR A 13 -5.32 25.41 15.09
C TYR A 13 -4.51 25.17 13.80
N CYS A 14 -4.30 23.91 13.41
CA CYS A 14 -3.64 23.55 12.17
C CYS A 14 -4.68 23.31 11.08
N ASP A 15 -4.89 24.30 10.21
CA ASP A 15 -5.76 24.18 9.05
C ASP A 15 -5.04 23.58 7.81
N GLY A 16 -3.72 23.36 7.93
CA GLY A 16 -2.88 22.87 6.83
C GLY A 16 -2.57 23.90 5.75
N LEU A 17 -3.10 25.13 5.84
CA LEU A 17 -2.87 26.23 4.90
C LEU A 17 -1.89 27.28 5.45
N GLY A 18 -1.45 27.11 6.70
CA GLY A 18 -0.41 27.94 7.30
C GLY A 18 -0.94 29.20 7.96
N ASP A 19 -2.22 29.22 8.34
CA ASP A 19 -2.87 30.36 9.01
C ASP A 19 -2.21 30.73 10.35
N CYS A 20 -1.56 29.74 10.98
CA CYS A 20 -0.76 29.90 12.19
C CYS A 20 0.61 30.60 11.99
N LEU A 21 0.93 31.08 10.78
CA LEU A 21 2.22 31.68 10.43
C LEU A 21 2.13 33.16 9.98
N PRO A 22 1.57 34.09 10.77
CA PRO A 22 1.59 35.51 10.39
C PRO A 22 2.99 36.15 10.52
N THR A 23 3.89 35.57 11.32
CA THR A 23 5.28 36.04 11.45
C THR A 23 6.19 34.89 11.83
N CYS A 24 7.22 34.63 11.02
CA CYS A 24 8.21 33.61 11.32
C CYS A 24 9.21 34.14 12.37
N PRO A 25 9.31 33.54 13.58
CA PRO A 25 10.18 34.05 14.64
C PRO A 25 11.68 33.90 14.35
N THR A 26 12.05 33.06 13.37
CA THR A 26 13.44 32.90 12.91
C THR A 26 13.73 33.65 11.61
N GLY A 27 12.77 34.42 11.08
CA GLY A 27 12.92 35.17 9.84
C GLY A 27 13.09 34.32 8.58
N ALA A 28 12.75 33.03 8.62
CA ALA A 28 12.86 32.13 7.46
C ALA A 28 11.81 32.43 6.37
N ILE A 29 10.70 33.10 6.74
CA ILE A 29 9.61 33.46 5.83
C ILE A 29 9.16 34.89 6.17
N SER A 30 8.95 35.70 5.13
CA SER A 30 8.42 37.06 5.22
C SER A 30 7.31 37.27 4.20
N PHE A 31 6.29 38.04 4.56
CA PHE A 31 5.26 38.46 3.62
C PHE A 31 5.76 39.66 2.81
N VAL A 32 5.52 39.63 1.50
CA VAL A 32 5.76 40.76 0.60
C VAL A 32 4.44 41.09 -0.08
N GLU A 33 3.93 42.28 0.18
CA GLU A 33 2.82 42.83 -0.60
C GLU A 33 3.38 43.40 -1.89
N ARG A 34 2.80 42.98 -3.01
CA ARG A 34 3.10 43.50 -4.33
C ARG A 34 1.80 43.68 -5.09
N GLU A 35 1.73 44.67 -5.95
CA GLU A 35 0.62 44.75 -6.89
C GLU A 35 0.61 43.49 -7.76
N ALA A 36 -0.55 42.85 -7.81
CA ALA A 36 -0.84 41.73 -8.70
C ALA A 36 -1.89 42.21 -9.70
N ALA A 37 -1.81 41.69 -10.92
CA ALA A 37 -2.91 41.87 -11.86
C ALA A 37 -4.21 41.35 -11.25
N ALA A 38 -5.33 42.02 -11.54
CA ALA A 38 -6.64 41.55 -11.11
C ALA A 38 -6.87 40.10 -11.58
N TYR A 39 -7.54 39.31 -10.74
CA TYR A 39 -7.83 37.92 -11.07
C TYR A 39 -8.74 37.83 -12.30
N ASP A 40 -8.24 37.24 -13.38
CA ASP A 40 -8.99 37.02 -14.61
C ASP A 40 -9.62 35.63 -14.61
N GLU A 41 -10.88 35.57 -14.19
CA GLU A 41 -11.68 34.35 -14.18
C GLU A 41 -11.74 33.65 -15.53
N LYS A 42 -11.79 34.41 -16.64
CA LYS A 42 -11.88 33.83 -17.99
C LYS A 42 -10.57 33.18 -18.37
N SER A 43 -9.44 33.85 -18.15
CA SER A 43 -8.10 33.30 -18.40
C SER A 43 -7.84 32.06 -17.52
N ALA A 44 -8.28 32.08 -16.26
CA ALA A 44 -8.17 30.92 -15.37
C ALA A 44 -8.98 29.72 -15.88
N GLN A 45 -10.24 29.93 -16.29
CA GLN A 45 -11.10 28.88 -16.84
C GLN A 45 -10.59 28.36 -18.19
N GLU A 46 -10.07 29.23 -19.06
CA GLU A 46 -9.46 28.81 -20.33
C GLU A 46 -8.20 27.99 -20.11
N ASN A 47 -7.34 28.37 -19.15
CA ASN A 47 -6.15 27.61 -18.83
C ASN A 47 -6.50 26.24 -18.22
N MET A 48 -7.55 26.18 -17.40
CA MET A 48 -8.09 24.93 -16.86
C MET A 48 -8.63 24.03 -17.98
N ARG A 49 -9.40 24.60 -18.92
CA ARG A 49 -9.89 23.89 -20.13
C ARG A 49 -8.75 23.47 -21.07
N LYS A 50 -7.69 24.28 -21.20
CA LYS A 50 -6.48 23.95 -21.98
C LYS A 50 -5.69 22.83 -21.32
N LYS A 51 -5.55 22.79 -19.99
CA LYS A 51 -4.97 21.65 -19.26
C LYS A 51 -5.79 20.37 -19.46
N MET A 52 -7.11 20.45 -19.33
CA MET A 52 -7.99 19.30 -19.62
C MET A 52 -7.91 18.83 -21.09
N ARG A 53 -7.59 19.73 -22.04
CA ARG A 53 -7.34 19.36 -23.45
C ARG A 53 -5.92 18.87 -23.70
N ASN A 54 -4.92 19.36 -22.97
CA ASN A 54 -3.52 18.93 -23.06
C ASN A 54 -3.22 17.64 -22.27
N ASP A 55 -4.09 17.21 -21.35
CA ASP A 55 -4.06 15.85 -20.80
C ASP A 55 -4.45 14.79 -21.85
N HIS A 56 -4.91 15.21 -23.04
CA HIS A 56 -5.08 14.36 -24.22
C HIS A 56 -3.97 14.54 -25.27
N ALA A 57 -2.97 15.38 -25.02
CA ALA A 57 -1.72 15.38 -25.79
C ALA A 57 -0.79 14.32 -25.19
N ALA A 58 -0.97 13.10 -25.67
CA ALA A 58 -0.20 11.89 -25.39
C ALA A 58 1.28 12.13 -25.09
N VAL A 59 1.64 12.14 -23.81
CA VAL A 59 2.77 11.30 -23.40
C VAL A 59 2.16 9.90 -23.29
N SER A 60 2.50 9.06 -24.26
CA SER A 60 2.25 7.62 -24.22
C SER A 60 3.06 7.01 -23.08
N HIS A 61 2.68 7.30 -21.83
CA HIS A 61 2.84 6.33 -20.78
C HIS A 61 1.67 5.38 -20.97
N THR A 62 1.93 4.27 -21.66
CA THR A 62 1.09 3.07 -21.61
C THR A 62 0.69 2.88 -20.15
N GLY A 63 -0.54 3.29 -19.81
CA GLY A 63 -1.00 3.32 -18.44
C GLY A 63 -0.78 1.95 -17.85
N CYS A 64 -0.02 1.87 -16.77
CA CYS A 64 0.19 0.63 -16.05
C CYS A 64 -1.17 -0.05 -15.84
N PRO A 65 -1.34 -1.33 -16.21
CA PRO A 65 -2.62 -2.03 -16.10
C PRO A 65 -3.31 -1.85 -14.74
N GLY A 66 -2.52 -1.79 -13.66
CA GLY A 66 -3.03 -1.59 -12.29
C GLY A 66 -3.58 -0.21 -11.94
N SER A 67 -3.62 0.74 -12.88
CA SER A 67 -4.34 2.02 -12.69
C SER A 67 -5.42 2.24 -13.76
N GLN A 68 -5.64 1.28 -14.65
CA GLN A 68 -6.71 1.35 -15.65
C GLN A 68 -8.05 0.95 -15.00
N MET A 69 -9.10 1.73 -15.24
CA MET A 69 -10.45 1.35 -14.83
C MET A 69 -10.92 0.22 -15.74
N GLN A 70 -11.24 -0.94 -15.16
CA GLN A 70 -11.74 -2.10 -15.88
C GLN A 70 -12.92 -2.72 -15.14
N HIS A 71 -13.89 -3.27 -15.88
CA HIS A 71 -15.01 -4.02 -15.33
C HIS A 71 -14.85 -5.49 -15.71
N ILE A 72 -14.71 -6.37 -14.72
CA ILE A 72 -14.48 -7.80 -14.94
C ILE A 72 -15.85 -8.48 -15.14
N GLN A 73 -16.14 -8.90 -16.37
CA GLN A 73 -17.32 -9.71 -16.68
C GLN A 73 -16.99 -11.19 -16.43
N HIS A 74 -17.74 -11.81 -15.52
CA HIS A 74 -17.70 -13.25 -15.29
C HIS A 74 -18.91 -13.90 -15.96
N SER A 75 -18.70 -14.96 -16.73
CA SER A 75 -19.79 -15.79 -17.26
C SER A 75 -20.57 -16.42 -16.10
N GLN A 76 -21.90 -16.28 -16.09
CA GLN A 76 -22.73 -16.78 -14.98
C GLN A 76 -22.99 -18.30 -15.02
N GLU A 77 -23.20 -18.81 -13.80
CA GLU A 77 -23.75 -20.10 -13.34
C GLU A 77 -22.83 -21.33 -13.26
N ILE A 78 -22.12 -21.43 -12.13
CA ILE A 78 -21.87 -22.74 -11.49
C ILE A 78 -23.03 -22.95 -10.50
N PRO A 79 -23.70 -24.12 -10.47
CA PRO A 79 -24.75 -24.39 -9.49
C PRO A 79 -24.22 -24.16 -8.08
N ARG A 80 -24.99 -23.45 -7.24
CA ARG A 80 -24.73 -23.38 -5.79
C ARG A 80 -24.85 -24.79 -5.23
N SER A 81 -23.73 -25.53 -5.22
CA SER A 81 -23.61 -26.73 -4.38
C SER A 81 -23.85 -26.30 -2.94
N ALA A 82 -24.44 -27.18 -2.12
CA ALA A 82 -24.54 -26.98 -0.68
C ALA A 82 -23.13 -26.84 -0.10
N GLN A 83 -22.60 -25.61 -0.08
CA GLN A 83 -21.26 -25.31 0.39
C GLN A 83 -21.29 -25.35 1.91
N ALA A 84 -20.39 -26.15 2.48
CA ALA A 84 -20.03 -26.04 3.88
C ALA A 84 -19.73 -24.57 4.20
N GLN A 85 -20.18 -24.10 5.36
CA GLN A 85 -19.94 -22.73 5.81
C GLN A 85 -18.44 -22.47 5.81
N ALA A 86 -17.98 -21.46 5.07
CA ALA A 86 -16.58 -21.09 5.04
C ALA A 86 -16.15 -20.57 6.42
N GLU A 87 -15.07 -21.11 6.95
CA GLU A 87 -14.48 -20.68 8.22
C GLU A 87 -13.33 -19.70 7.96
N SER A 88 -13.20 -18.68 8.81
CA SER A 88 -12.03 -17.81 8.75
C SER A 88 -10.76 -18.62 9.07
N ARG A 89 -9.78 -18.55 8.17
CA ARG A 89 -8.44 -19.09 8.38
C ARG A 89 -7.42 -18.09 8.92
N LEU A 90 -7.86 -16.91 9.36
CA LEU A 90 -6.96 -15.92 9.94
C LEU A 90 -6.60 -16.33 11.38
N GLU A 91 -5.32 -16.57 11.64
CA GLU A 91 -4.84 -17.05 12.95
C GLU A 91 -4.48 -15.92 13.91
N GLN A 92 -4.30 -14.69 13.41
CA GLN A 92 -3.85 -13.57 14.23
C GLN A 92 -4.43 -12.21 13.80
N TRP A 93 -4.45 -11.27 14.74
CA TRP A 93 -4.81 -9.87 14.51
C TRP A 93 -3.86 -8.93 15.28
N PRO A 94 -3.49 -7.75 14.75
CA PRO A 94 -3.83 -7.20 13.44
C PRO A 94 -3.14 -7.96 12.29
N CYS A 95 -3.66 -7.85 11.07
CA CYS A 95 -3.04 -8.43 9.87
C CYS A 95 -2.26 -7.41 9.02
N GLN A 96 -2.44 -6.10 9.24
CA GLN A 96 -1.75 -5.08 8.44
C GLN A 96 -0.25 -5.01 8.79
N ILE A 97 0.64 -5.06 7.79
CA ILE A 97 2.10 -5.02 7.96
C ILE A 97 2.50 -3.81 8.80
N LYS A 98 1.87 -2.63 8.61
CA LYS A 98 2.17 -1.43 9.41
C LYS A 98 1.80 -1.53 10.88
N LEU A 99 0.81 -2.35 11.21
CA LEU A 99 0.27 -2.45 12.57
C LEU A 99 0.84 -3.61 13.37
N VAL A 100 1.27 -4.70 12.74
CA VAL A 100 1.82 -5.86 13.46
C VAL A 100 3.09 -5.51 14.25
N PRO A 101 3.23 -5.92 15.52
CA PRO A 101 4.49 -5.84 16.25
C PRO A 101 5.54 -6.75 15.61
N THR A 102 6.80 -6.32 15.54
CA THR A 102 7.86 -7.08 14.85
C THR A 102 8.32 -8.34 15.60
N ASN A 103 7.95 -8.48 16.87
CA ASN A 103 8.32 -9.58 17.78
C ASN A 103 7.09 -10.25 18.40
N ALA A 104 5.94 -10.24 17.70
CA ALA A 104 4.73 -10.85 18.21
C ALA A 104 4.89 -12.38 18.36
N PRO A 105 4.39 -12.99 19.46
CA PRO A 105 4.64 -14.41 19.76
C PRO A 105 4.18 -15.39 18.68
N TYR A 106 3.12 -15.04 17.94
CA TYR A 106 2.59 -15.89 16.88
C TYR A 106 3.55 -16.06 15.68
N PHE A 107 4.60 -15.25 15.56
CA PHE A 107 5.62 -15.43 14.51
C PHE A 107 6.62 -16.54 14.84
N ASP A 108 6.71 -17.01 16.07
CA ASP A 108 7.63 -18.08 16.43
C ASP A 108 7.17 -19.42 15.86
N GLY A 109 8.02 -20.05 15.05
CA GLY A 109 7.66 -21.26 14.33
C GLY A 109 6.62 -21.03 13.21
N ALA A 110 6.37 -19.80 12.78
CA ALA A 110 5.30 -19.52 11.81
C ALA A 110 5.69 -19.86 10.37
N LYS A 111 4.70 -20.32 9.59
CA LYS A 111 4.70 -20.15 8.13
C LYS A 111 4.13 -18.76 7.84
N LEU A 112 4.93 -17.89 7.23
CA LEU A 112 4.55 -16.49 7.00
C LEU A 112 3.93 -16.32 5.62
N LEU A 113 2.73 -15.74 5.56
CA LEU A 113 2.11 -15.27 4.34
C LEU A 113 2.21 -13.73 4.29
N ILE A 114 2.83 -13.21 3.25
CA ILE A 114 2.89 -11.77 2.93
C ILE A 114 2.01 -11.55 1.70
N ALA A 115 0.86 -10.91 1.85
CA ALA A 115 -0.12 -10.78 0.76
C ALA A 115 -0.43 -9.32 0.41
N ALA A 116 -0.67 -9.03 -0.87
CA ALA A 116 -1.17 -7.73 -1.30
C ALA A 116 -2.61 -7.51 -0.81
N ASP A 117 -2.98 -6.30 -0.38
CA ASP A 117 -4.34 -6.04 0.15
C ASP A 117 -5.47 -6.48 -0.79
N CYS A 118 -5.34 -6.21 -2.08
CA CYS A 118 -6.34 -6.55 -3.09
C CYS A 118 -6.41 -8.05 -3.40
N SER A 119 -5.42 -8.86 -2.99
CA SER A 119 -5.37 -10.29 -3.33
C SER A 119 -6.53 -11.09 -2.72
N ALA A 120 -6.94 -10.76 -1.50
CA ALA A 120 -8.06 -11.43 -0.83
C ALA A 120 -9.42 -11.13 -1.49
N TYR A 121 -9.52 -9.99 -2.17
CA TYR A 121 -10.73 -9.58 -2.88
C TYR A 121 -10.76 -10.09 -4.32
N ALA A 122 -9.59 -10.31 -4.93
CA ALA A 122 -9.50 -10.89 -6.27
C ALA A 122 -9.61 -12.43 -6.23
N TYR A 123 -8.95 -13.09 -5.26
CA TYR A 123 -8.89 -14.54 -5.19
C TYR A 123 -9.83 -15.10 -4.12
N ALA A 124 -10.95 -15.68 -4.55
CA ALA A 124 -12.05 -16.11 -3.68
C ALA A 124 -11.64 -17.13 -2.60
N ARG A 125 -10.64 -17.99 -2.87
CA ARG A 125 -10.19 -19.05 -1.96
C ARG A 125 -8.98 -18.64 -1.10
N MET A 126 -8.74 -17.34 -0.91
CA MET A 126 -7.57 -16.83 -0.17
C MET A 126 -7.41 -17.48 1.20
N HIS A 127 -8.51 -17.58 1.95
CA HIS A 127 -8.51 -18.18 3.28
C HIS A 127 -8.08 -19.66 3.23
N GLU A 128 -8.66 -20.46 2.35
CA GLU A 128 -8.40 -21.90 2.29
C GLU A 128 -7.03 -22.23 1.70
N ASP A 129 -6.65 -21.58 0.59
CA ASP A 129 -5.49 -22.02 -0.19
C ASP A 129 -4.19 -21.32 0.27
N PHE A 130 -4.29 -20.12 0.86
CA PHE A 130 -3.11 -19.35 1.27
C PHE A 130 -3.00 -19.14 2.77
N MET A 131 -4.09 -18.80 3.48
CA MET A 131 -4.03 -18.40 4.90
C MET A 131 -4.02 -19.59 5.86
N HIS A 132 -4.64 -20.72 5.50
CA HIS A 132 -4.75 -21.87 6.37
C HIS A 132 -3.37 -22.37 6.87
N GLY A 133 -3.18 -22.40 8.20
CA GLY A 133 -1.92 -22.83 8.82
C GLY A 133 -0.78 -21.79 8.70
N LYS A 134 -1.10 -20.52 8.42
CA LYS A 134 -0.11 -19.45 8.20
C LYS A 134 -0.49 -18.16 8.94
N ILE A 135 0.55 -17.49 9.42
CA ILE A 135 0.44 -16.12 9.91
C ILE A 135 0.38 -15.18 8.72
N THR A 136 -0.73 -14.48 8.56
CA THR A 136 -1.03 -13.68 7.37
C THR A 136 -0.85 -12.19 7.60
N ILE A 137 0.17 -11.58 7.01
CA ILE A 137 0.34 -10.14 7.01
C ILE A 137 0.08 -9.54 5.62
N ILE A 138 -0.68 -8.44 5.57
CA ILE A 138 -1.11 -7.80 4.34
C ILE A 138 -0.60 -6.36 4.21
N GLY A 139 -0.38 -5.91 2.99
CA GLY A 139 -0.10 -4.51 2.72
C GLY A 139 -0.03 -4.17 1.23
N CYS A 140 -0.16 -2.87 0.93
CA CYS A 140 -0.04 -2.31 -0.40
C CYS A 140 0.96 -1.13 -0.39
N PRO A 141 2.19 -1.31 -0.89
CA PRO A 141 3.20 -0.25 -0.89
C PRO A 141 2.75 1.04 -1.59
N LYS A 142 1.87 0.92 -2.61
CA LYS A 142 1.28 2.07 -3.31
C LYS A 142 0.35 2.89 -2.43
N LEU A 143 -0.50 2.24 -1.63
CA LEU A 143 -1.45 2.94 -0.75
C LEU A 143 -0.75 3.45 0.50
N ASP A 144 0.16 2.66 1.04
CA ASP A 144 0.87 3.00 2.27
C ASP A 144 2.03 3.98 2.08
N SER A 145 2.45 4.22 0.83
CA SER A 145 3.56 5.11 0.46
C SER A 145 4.85 4.81 1.23
N ILE A 146 5.16 3.52 1.41
CA ILE A 146 6.30 3.04 2.22
C ILE A 146 6.94 1.80 1.59
N ASP A 147 8.23 1.61 1.83
CA ASP A 147 8.94 0.35 1.61
C ASP A 147 8.89 -0.50 2.88
N TYR A 148 8.29 -1.70 2.80
CA TYR A 148 8.19 -2.61 3.95
C TYR A 148 9.50 -3.35 4.28
N SER A 149 10.56 -3.20 3.49
CA SER A 149 11.81 -3.98 3.59
C SER A 149 12.35 -4.03 5.02
N GLU A 150 12.47 -2.87 5.68
CA GLU A 150 13.04 -2.79 7.02
C GLU A 150 12.17 -3.52 8.05
N LYS A 151 10.86 -3.28 8.04
CA LYS A 151 9.94 -3.92 8.99
C LYS A 151 9.86 -5.43 8.77
N LEU A 152 9.81 -5.87 7.52
CA LEU A 152 9.84 -7.29 7.17
C LEU A 152 11.18 -7.92 7.57
N THR A 153 12.30 -7.20 7.42
CA THR A 153 13.62 -7.68 7.87
C THR A 153 13.59 -7.94 9.37
N GLN A 154 13.07 -6.99 10.16
CA GLN A 154 12.94 -7.15 11.61
C GLN A 154 12.04 -8.33 12.00
N ILE A 155 10.89 -8.50 11.34
CA ILE A 155 10.00 -9.65 11.58
C ILE A 155 10.74 -10.96 11.29
N ILE A 156 11.42 -11.08 10.16
CA ILE A 156 12.08 -12.33 9.77
C ILE A 156 13.30 -12.59 10.66
N GLN A 157 14.10 -11.57 10.95
CA GLN A 157 15.32 -11.67 11.74
C GLN A 157 15.02 -12.03 13.20
N ASN A 158 13.97 -11.45 13.80
CA ASN A 158 13.70 -11.60 15.23
C ASN A 158 12.86 -12.84 15.60
N ASN A 159 12.30 -13.57 14.63
CA ASN A 159 11.41 -14.71 14.88
C ASN A 159 11.82 -15.97 14.11
N ASN A 160 11.44 -17.16 14.58
CA ASN A 160 11.74 -18.42 13.90
C ASN A 160 10.73 -18.72 12.77
N ILE A 161 10.86 -18.00 11.66
CA ILE A 161 10.01 -18.21 10.48
C ILE A 161 10.43 -19.48 9.72
N GLN A 162 9.49 -20.41 9.52
CA GLN A 162 9.72 -21.69 8.83
C GLN A 162 9.75 -21.53 7.30
N SER A 163 8.86 -20.70 6.75
CA SER A 163 8.76 -20.44 5.31
C SER A 163 8.07 -19.11 5.05
N VAL A 164 8.31 -18.55 3.86
CA VAL A 164 7.64 -17.32 3.40
C VAL A 164 6.90 -17.57 2.09
N THR A 165 5.61 -17.29 2.05
CA THR A 165 4.83 -17.21 0.81
C THR A 165 4.49 -15.75 0.55
N VAL A 166 4.81 -15.25 -0.63
CA VAL A 166 4.40 -13.91 -1.06
C VAL A 166 3.28 -14.05 -2.09
N VAL A 167 2.09 -13.53 -1.80
CA VAL A 167 0.98 -13.48 -2.77
C VAL A 167 0.85 -12.05 -3.28
N ARG A 168 1.09 -11.86 -4.57
CA ARG A 168 1.02 -10.56 -5.23
C ARG A 168 0.04 -10.58 -6.39
N MET A 169 -0.45 -9.41 -6.78
CA MET A 169 -1.18 -9.26 -8.04
C MET A 169 -0.20 -9.02 -9.21
N GLU A 170 -0.61 -9.36 -10.44
CA GLU A 170 0.16 -9.17 -11.68
C GLU A 170 0.53 -7.71 -11.94
N VAL A 171 -0.24 -6.79 -11.36
CA VAL A 171 -0.01 -5.35 -11.47
C VAL A 171 1.33 -4.94 -10.85
N PRO A 172 2.03 -3.96 -11.44
CA PRO A 172 3.40 -3.63 -11.04
C PRO A 172 3.48 -2.91 -9.69
N CYS A 173 2.37 -2.35 -9.17
CA CYS A 173 2.37 -1.81 -7.81
C CYS A 173 2.66 -2.88 -6.74
N CYS A 174 2.36 -4.15 -7.00
CA CYS A 174 2.71 -5.25 -6.10
C CYS A 174 4.18 -5.72 -6.25
N GLY A 175 4.93 -5.23 -7.25
CA GLY A 175 6.37 -5.50 -7.37
C GLY A 175 7.18 -4.92 -6.21
N GLY A 176 6.71 -3.82 -5.60
CA GLY A 176 7.31 -3.27 -4.39
C GLY A 176 7.21 -4.22 -3.18
N LEU A 177 6.10 -4.95 -3.06
CA LEU A 177 5.89 -5.91 -1.97
C LEU A 177 6.83 -7.11 -2.11
N GLU A 178 6.95 -7.63 -3.34
CA GLU A 178 7.88 -8.70 -3.67
C GLU A 178 9.33 -8.30 -3.42
N SER A 179 9.74 -7.11 -3.89
CA SER A 179 11.08 -6.57 -3.66
C SER A 179 11.38 -6.43 -2.17
N ALA A 180 10.42 -5.91 -1.40
CA ALA A 180 10.56 -5.75 0.04
C ALA A 180 10.75 -7.11 0.76
N ALA A 181 9.95 -8.12 0.39
CA ALA A 181 10.08 -9.46 0.95
C ALA A 181 11.43 -10.10 0.60
N LYS A 182 11.88 -9.99 -0.66
CA LYS A 182 13.19 -10.51 -1.11
C LYS A 182 14.35 -9.85 -0.36
N LYS A 183 14.34 -8.52 -0.26
CA LYS A 183 15.34 -7.76 0.49
C LYS A 183 15.34 -8.18 1.96
N ALA A 184 14.17 -8.34 2.57
CA ALA A 184 14.06 -8.75 3.96
C ALA A 184 14.59 -10.15 4.21
N LEU A 185 14.30 -11.11 3.33
CA LEU A 185 14.87 -12.46 3.39
C LEU A 185 16.40 -12.41 3.31
N GLN A 186 16.95 -11.67 2.34
CA GLN A 186 18.41 -11.51 2.18
C GLN A 186 19.06 -10.84 3.39
N ALA A 187 18.48 -9.75 3.88
CA ALA A 187 19.01 -8.96 4.98
C ALA A 187 18.86 -9.66 6.35
N SER A 188 17.90 -10.57 6.50
CA SER A 188 17.67 -11.29 7.76
C SER A 188 18.82 -12.22 8.15
N GLY A 189 19.68 -12.60 7.20
CA GLY A 189 20.75 -13.57 7.40
C GLY A 189 20.27 -15.01 7.60
N LYS A 190 18.96 -15.29 7.42
CA LYS A 190 18.37 -16.63 7.59
C LYS A 190 18.17 -17.34 6.26
N PHE A 191 18.39 -18.65 6.25
CA PHE A 191 18.10 -19.51 5.11
C PHE A 191 16.66 -20.03 5.22
N ILE A 192 15.70 -19.31 4.63
CA ILE A 192 14.27 -19.62 4.72
C ILE A 192 13.75 -19.98 3.32
N PRO A 193 13.07 -21.13 3.13
CA PRO A 193 12.42 -21.43 1.88
C PRO A 193 11.29 -20.44 1.60
N TRP A 194 11.24 -19.90 0.38
CA TRP A 194 10.26 -18.91 0.00
C TRP A 194 9.73 -19.12 -1.43
N GLN A 195 8.54 -18.60 -1.69
CA GLN A 195 7.90 -18.64 -3.00
C GLN A 195 7.09 -17.37 -3.25
N ILE A 196 6.92 -17.01 -4.53
CA ILE A 196 6.01 -15.96 -4.97
C ILE A 196 4.88 -16.61 -5.77
N VAL A 197 3.65 -16.22 -5.47
CA VAL A 197 2.48 -16.56 -6.24
C VAL A 197 1.90 -15.27 -6.80
N THR A 198 1.71 -15.23 -8.12
CA THR A 198 1.14 -14.07 -8.81
C THR A 198 -0.30 -14.35 -9.17
N LEU A 199 -1.19 -13.43 -8.82
CA LEU A 199 -2.61 -13.48 -9.14
C LEU A 199 -2.93 -12.50 -10.28
N SER A 200 -3.73 -12.93 -11.24
CA SER A 200 -4.29 -12.05 -12.26
C SER A 200 -5.37 -11.13 -11.68
N LEU A 201 -5.74 -10.09 -12.43
CA LEU A 201 -6.83 -9.18 -12.08
C LEU A 201 -8.18 -9.88 -11.89
N ASP A 202 -8.42 -10.98 -12.61
CA ASP A 202 -9.64 -11.81 -12.52
C ASP A 202 -9.51 -12.99 -11.53
N GLY A 203 -8.48 -12.99 -10.67
CA GLY A 203 -8.38 -13.93 -9.55
C GLY A 203 -7.93 -15.33 -9.92
N LYS A 204 -7.14 -15.49 -11.00
CA LYS A 204 -6.45 -16.75 -11.34
C LYS A 204 -5.01 -16.70 -10.86
N ILE A 205 -4.46 -17.87 -10.52
CA ILE A 205 -3.02 -18.00 -10.27
C ILE A 205 -2.31 -18.03 -11.63
N LEU A 206 -1.28 -17.22 -11.79
CA LEU A 206 -0.39 -17.18 -12.95
C LEU A 206 0.83 -18.08 -12.69
N GLU A 207 1.16 -18.93 -13.66
CA GLU A 207 2.36 -19.80 -13.68
C GLU A 207 3.65 -19.01 -13.92
#